data_AF-A0A2N7RBX6-F1
#
_entry.id   AF-A0A2N7RBX6-F1
#
_cell.length_a   1.000
_cell.length_b   1.000
_cell.length_c   1.000
_cell.angle_alpha   90.00
_cell.angle_beta   90.00
_cell.angle_gamma   90.00
#
_symmetry.space_group_name_H-M   'P 1'
#
loop_
_entity.id
_entity.type
_entity.pdbx_description
1 polymer ?
#
loop_
_entity_poly.entity_id
_entity_poly.type
_entity_poly.pdbx_seq_one_letter_code
_entity_poly.pdbx_strand_id
1 'polypeptide(L)'
;MLAALAAFHARAPDEAGPELWRLKRIVDAEMEDALWSHVIEGLLAQGAVQARGASLHLPTHSVELTPQEQAAAAPMLAALEQGRFDPPWTRDLARDFGLAEDEARRLLRKLAKAGQISQVVHDLFYHPSALAELAQLVRTLAEKAERDEGLPPGSGAVGAAAFRDASGLGRKRAIQVLEFFDRVGYTRRVGNGHLLRPQALWSYTTALPNS
;
A
#
# COMPACT_ATOMS: atom_id res chain seq x y z
N MET A 1 21.43 4.40 3.58
CA MET A 1 20.02 3.98 3.68
C MET A 1 19.61 3.42 5.04
N LEU A 2 20.20 2.32 5.56
CA LEU A 2 19.79 1.74 6.85
C LEU A 2 19.81 2.76 8.00
N ALA A 3 20.82 3.62 8.04
CA ALA A 3 20.90 4.73 9.00
C ALA A 3 19.76 5.76 8.84
N ALA A 4 19.31 6.03 7.61
CA ALA A 4 18.19 6.91 7.35
C ALA A 4 16.86 6.29 7.80
N LEU A 5 16.72 4.96 7.65
CA LEU A 5 15.58 4.19 8.14
C LEU A 5 15.55 4.18 9.67
N ALA A 6 16.70 3.95 10.32
CA ALA A 6 16.83 4.06 11.78
C ALA A 6 16.47 5.47 12.29
N ALA A 7 16.97 6.52 11.62
CA ALA A 7 16.64 7.90 11.95
C ALA A 7 15.15 8.23 11.73
N PHE A 8 14.50 7.60 10.75
CA PHE A 8 13.06 7.72 10.56
C PHE A 8 12.31 7.12 11.75
N HIS A 9 12.61 5.88 12.14
CA HIS A 9 11.95 5.21 13.27
C HIS A 9 12.15 5.97 14.58
N ALA A 10 13.34 6.52 14.82
CA ALA A 10 13.59 7.33 16.01
C ALA A 10 12.72 8.59 16.09
N ARG A 11 12.38 9.21 14.94
CA ARG A 11 11.51 10.39 14.89
C ARG A 11 10.01 10.04 14.89
N ALA A 12 9.66 8.89 14.34
CA ALA A 12 8.29 8.43 14.18
C ALA A 12 8.15 6.96 14.64
N PRO A 13 8.29 6.68 15.96
CA PRO A 13 8.28 5.32 16.49
C PRO A 13 6.93 4.61 16.26
N ASP A 14 5.85 5.39 16.16
CA ASP A 14 4.50 4.89 15.93
C ASP A 14 4.19 4.62 14.45
N GLU A 15 5.12 4.90 13.52
CA GLU A 15 4.99 4.58 12.09
C GLU A 15 5.83 3.33 11.78
N ALA A 16 5.27 2.41 10.99
CA ALA A 16 5.97 1.21 10.55
C ALA A 16 7.22 1.56 9.75
N GLY A 17 7.16 2.62 8.93
CA GLY A 17 8.29 3.12 8.17
C GLY A 17 7.83 3.93 6.96
N PRO A 18 8.76 4.56 6.21
CA PRO A 18 8.44 5.28 5.00
C PRO A 18 8.14 4.34 3.83
N GLU A 19 7.32 4.79 2.88
CA GLU A 19 7.11 4.12 1.60
C GLU A 19 8.37 4.17 0.72
N LEU A 20 8.49 3.25 -0.24
CA LEU A 20 9.67 3.09 -1.13
C LEU A 20 10.23 4.42 -1.66
N TRP A 21 9.39 5.22 -2.32
CA TRP A 21 9.81 6.48 -2.94
C TRP A 21 9.95 7.61 -1.94
N ARG A 22 9.28 7.53 -0.79
CA ARG A 22 9.50 8.46 0.32
C ARG A 22 10.88 8.20 0.93
N LEU A 23 11.26 6.95 1.12
CA LEU A 23 12.58 6.56 1.59
C LEU A 23 13.67 7.00 0.61
N LYS A 24 13.43 6.86 -0.71
CA LYS A 24 14.34 7.40 -1.74
C LYS A 24 14.63 8.87 -1.50
N ARG A 25 13.59 9.69 -1.41
CA ARG A 25 13.73 11.14 -1.15
C ARG A 25 14.43 11.48 0.17
N ILE A 26 14.32 10.61 1.18
CA ILE A 26 15.02 10.78 2.46
C ILE A 26 16.50 10.44 2.33
N VAL A 27 16.84 9.41 1.54
CA VAL A 27 18.22 8.90 1.40
C VAL A 27 18.98 9.69 0.35
N ASP A 28 18.45 9.74 -0.86
CA ASP A 28 19.02 10.39 -2.03
C ASP A 28 17.93 10.58 -3.10
N ALA A 29 17.48 11.82 -3.28
CA ALA A 29 16.43 12.14 -4.24
C ALA A 29 16.90 12.06 -5.71
N GLU A 30 18.20 12.17 -5.96
CA GLU A 30 18.79 12.21 -7.30
C GLU A 30 19.20 10.83 -7.82
N MET A 31 19.26 9.82 -6.95
CA MET A 31 19.54 8.44 -7.34
C MET A 31 18.64 7.98 -8.49
N GLU A 32 19.16 7.22 -9.43
CA GLU A 32 18.35 6.66 -10.52
C GLU A 32 17.27 5.71 -9.98
N ASP A 33 16.04 5.78 -10.51
CA ASP A 33 14.90 4.96 -10.07
C ASP A 33 15.20 3.45 -10.17
N ALA A 34 15.81 3.01 -11.26
CA ALA A 34 16.14 1.60 -11.47
C ALA A 34 17.18 1.10 -10.46
N LEU A 35 18.23 1.89 -10.22
CA LEU A 35 19.24 1.58 -9.21
C LEU A 35 18.62 1.53 -7.81
N TRP A 36 17.76 2.50 -7.47
CA TRP A 36 17.06 2.53 -6.19
C TRP A 36 16.24 1.27 -5.94
N SER A 37 15.40 0.88 -6.91
CA SER A 37 14.59 -0.33 -6.80
C SER A 37 15.46 -1.58 -6.65
N HIS A 38 16.53 -1.71 -7.42
CA HIS A 38 17.46 -2.84 -7.33
C HIS A 38 18.13 -2.95 -5.95
N VAL A 39 18.56 -1.82 -5.37
CA VAL A 39 19.15 -1.78 -4.02
C VAL A 39 18.14 -2.24 -2.98
N ILE A 40 16.88 -1.81 -3.09
CA ILE A 40 15.82 -2.21 -2.15
C ILE A 40 15.49 -3.69 -2.26
N GLU A 41 15.37 -4.22 -3.48
CA GLU A 41 15.18 -5.66 -3.71
C GLU A 41 16.28 -6.50 -3.04
N GLY A 42 17.54 -6.09 -3.22
CA GLY A 42 18.68 -6.77 -2.60
C GLY A 42 18.60 -6.79 -1.07
N LEU A 43 18.16 -5.70 -0.44
CA LEU A 43 18.06 -5.62 1.02
C LEU A 43 16.84 -6.32 1.59
N LEU A 44 15.73 -6.34 0.85
CA LEU A 44 14.57 -7.17 1.16
C LEU A 44 14.95 -8.65 1.09
N ALA A 45 15.66 -9.07 0.03
CA ALA A 45 16.12 -10.45 -0.14
C ALA A 45 17.12 -10.89 0.94
N GLN A 46 17.97 -9.97 1.42
CA GLN A 46 18.91 -10.21 2.52
C GLN A 46 18.27 -10.12 3.91
N GLY A 47 17.01 -9.67 4.01
CA GLY A 47 16.33 -9.43 5.29
C GLY A 47 16.87 -8.24 6.08
N ALA A 48 17.72 -7.40 5.49
CA ALA A 48 18.25 -6.19 6.12
C ALA A 48 17.19 -5.07 6.20
N VAL A 49 16.23 -5.12 5.29
CA VAL A 49 14.99 -4.33 5.29
C VAL A 49 13.82 -5.31 5.17
N GLN A 50 12.71 -5.00 5.80
CA GLN A 50 11.44 -5.72 5.67
C GLN A 50 10.35 -4.79 5.17
N ALA A 51 9.32 -5.35 4.56
CA ALA A 51 8.14 -4.62 4.13
C ALA A 51 6.93 -5.04 4.95
N ARG A 52 6.11 -4.07 5.35
CA ARG A 52 4.80 -4.30 5.94
C ARG A 52 3.80 -3.35 5.30
N GLY A 53 2.93 -3.93 4.48
CA GLY A 53 2.17 -3.16 3.51
C GLY A 53 3.09 -2.32 2.62
N ALA A 54 2.77 -1.04 2.39
CA ALA A 54 3.58 -0.15 1.58
C ALA A 54 4.85 0.37 2.29
N SER A 55 5.02 0.08 3.59
CA SER A 55 6.07 0.65 4.43
C SER A 55 7.30 -0.24 4.49
N LEU A 56 8.48 0.36 4.36
CA LEU A 56 9.77 -0.30 4.54
C LEU A 56 10.29 -0.05 5.96
N HIS A 57 10.80 -1.09 6.62
CA HIS A 57 11.25 -1.00 8.00
C HIS A 57 12.48 -1.87 8.27
N LEU A 58 13.16 -1.59 9.39
CA LEU A 58 14.24 -2.44 9.88
C LEU A 58 13.60 -3.66 10.57
N PRO A 59 14.23 -4.85 10.52
CA PRO A 59 13.73 -6.04 11.23
C PRO A 59 13.51 -5.82 12.74
N THR A 60 14.25 -4.89 13.32
CA THR A 60 14.21 -4.54 14.75
C THR A 60 13.16 -3.48 15.08
N HIS A 61 12.39 -2.99 14.11
CA HIS A 61 11.36 -1.97 14.32
C HIS A 61 9.96 -2.57 14.14
N SER A 62 9.10 -2.38 15.14
CA SER A 62 7.71 -2.77 15.11
C SER A 62 6.85 -1.73 15.82
N VAL A 63 5.66 -1.47 15.28
CA VAL A 63 4.62 -0.74 16.00
C VAL A 63 3.80 -1.76 16.78
N GLU A 64 3.89 -1.71 18.11
CA GLU A 64 3.21 -2.65 18.99
C GLU A 64 1.76 -2.24 19.30
N LEU A 65 0.87 -3.22 19.20
CA LEU A 65 -0.49 -3.16 19.70
C LEU A 65 -0.52 -3.81 21.09
N THR A 66 -1.26 -3.22 22.02
CA THR A 66 -1.51 -3.87 23.32
C THR A 66 -2.29 -5.17 23.11
N PRO A 67 -2.25 -6.13 24.05
CA PRO A 67 -3.05 -7.37 23.93
C PRO A 67 -4.56 -7.10 23.73
N GLN A 68 -5.08 -6.04 24.35
CA GLN A 68 -6.47 -5.61 24.19
C GLN A 68 -6.74 -5.08 22.77
N GLU A 69 -5.85 -4.26 22.24
CA GLU A 69 -5.96 -3.76 20.86
C GLU A 69 -5.83 -4.90 19.84
N GLN A 70 -4.94 -5.86 20.07
CA GLN A 70 -4.79 -7.04 19.20
C GLN A 70 -6.08 -7.86 19.15
N ALA A 71 -6.70 -8.12 20.32
CA ALA A 71 -7.96 -8.84 20.41
C ALA A 71 -9.11 -8.11 19.69
N ALA A 72 -9.18 -6.78 19.81
CA ALA A 72 -10.17 -5.96 19.11
C ALA A 72 -9.89 -5.84 17.60
N ALA A 73 -8.62 -5.83 17.18
CA ALA A 73 -8.21 -5.68 15.80
C ALA A 73 -8.43 -6.95 14.96
N ALA A 74 -8.19 -8.13 15.54
CA ALA A 74 -8.29 -9.40 14.82
C ALA A 74 -9.58 -9.59 14.01
N PRO A 75 -10.80 -9.39 14.58
CA PRO A 75 -12.03 -9.54 13.80
C PRO A 75 -12.21 -8.42 12.76
N MET A 76 -11.72 -7.19 13.01
CA MET A 76 -11.75 -6.12 12.01
C MET A 76 -10.86 -6.41 10.81
N LEU A 77 -9.65 -6.93 11.04
CA LEU A 77 -8.73 -7.33 9.97
C LEU A 77 -9.36 -8.41 9.10
N ALA A 78 -9.99 -9.41 9.72
CA ALA A 78 -10.71 -10.47 9.00
C ALA A 78 -11.87 -9.90 8.16
N ALA A 79 -12.66 -8.97 8.70
CA ALA A 79 -13.75 -8.33 7.95
C ALA A 79 -13.24 -7.48 6.78
N LEU A 80 -12.13 -6.76 6.97
CA LEU A 80 -11.47 -6.00 5.91
C LEU A 80 -10.93 -6.90 4.80
N GLU A 81 -10.35 -8.05 5.16
CA GLU A 81 -9.88 -9.04 4.20
C GLU A 81 -11.05 -9.66 3.41
N GLN A 82 -12.12 -10.06 4.10
CA GLN A 82 -13.32 -10.63 3.49
C GLN A 82 -14.04 -9.65 2.55
N GLY A 83 -14.08 -8.36 2.91
CA GLY A 83 -14.65 -7.31 2.07
C GLY A 83 -13.89 -7.06 0.76
N ARG A 84 -12.64 -7.55 0.67
CA ARG A 84 -11.80 -7.51 -0.54
C ARG A 84 -11.78 -6.12 -1.19
N PHE A 85 -12.41 -5.94 -2.35
CA PHE A 85 -12.42 -4.65 -3.07
C PHE A 85 -13.46 -3.66 -2.55
N ASP A 86 -14.45 -4.11 -1.78
CA ASP A 86 -15.44 -3.25 -1.14
C ASP A 86 -15.47 -3.50 0.38
N PRO A 87 -14.39 -3.13 1.10
CA PRO A 87 -14.31 -3.33 2.53
C PRO A 87 -15.32 -2.45 3.28
N PRO A 88 -15.77 -2.88 4.47
CA PRO A 88 -16.68 -2.11 5.31
C PRO A 88 -16.08 -0.77 5.72
N TRP A 89 -16.94 0.24 5.91
CA TRP A 89 -16.51 1.53 6.45
C TRP A 89 -16.22 1.43 7.94
N THR A 90 -15.46 2.38 8.48
CA THR A 90 -15.17 2.47 9.92
C THR A 90 -16.43 2.41 10.78
N ARG A 91 -17.50 3.10 10.38
CA ARG A 91 -18.80 3.05 11.08
C ARG A 91 -19.45 1.66 11.07
N ASP A 92 -19.27 0.90 9.99
CA ASP A 92 -19.83 -0.43 9.84
C ASP A 92 -19.05 -1.41 10.73
N LEU A 93 -17.71 -1.34 10.68
CA LEU A 93 -16.84 -2.08 11.61
C LEU A 93 -17.15 -1.75 13.08
N ALA A 94 -17.34 -0.47 13.41
CA ALA A 94 -17.68 -0.05 14.76
C ALA A 94 -19.01 -0.66 15.23
N ARG A 95 -20.05 -0.60 14.39
CA ARG A 95 -21.35 -1.22 14.66
C ARG A 95 -21.22 -2.74 14.82
N ASP A 96 -20.59 -3.41 13.86
CA ASP A 96 -20.55 -4.87 13.77
C ASP A 96 -19.74 -5.49 14.92
N PHE A 97 -18.78 -4.75 15.48
CA PHE A 97 -17.95 -5.18 16.62
C PHE A 97 -18.28 -4.49 17.94
N GLY A 98 -19.36 -3.71 18.02
CA GLY A 98 -19.86 -3.12 19.27
C GLY A 98 -18.91 -2.09 19.90
N LEU A 99 -18.21 -1.30 19.08
CA LEU A 99 -17.27 -0.27 19.52
C LEU A 99 -17.83 1.14 19.26
N ALA A 100 -17.37 2.11 20.05
CA ALA A 100 -17.58 3.51 19.69
C ALA A 100 -16.82 3.82 18.38
N GLU A 101 -17.45 4.58 17.48
CA GLU A 101 -16.87 4.86 16.16
C GLU A 101 -15.48 5.52 16.25
N ASP A 102 -15.30 6.44 17.20
CA ASP A 102 -13.99 7.07 17.44
C ASP A 102 -12.93 6.09 17.96
N GLU A 103 -13.33 5.07 18.71
CA GLU A 103 -12.44 4.02 19.19
C GLU A 103 -12.00 3.12 18.04
N ALA A 104 -12.95 2.64 17.22
CA ALA A 104 -12.66 1.88 16.02
C ALA A 104 -11.75 2.68 15.07
N ARG A 105 -12.03 3.97 14.87
CA ARG A 105 -11.22 4.85 14.03
C ARG A 105 -9.79 5.02 14.58
N ARG A 106 -9.61 5.16 15.90
CA ARG A 106 -8.29 5.21 16.52
C ARG A 106 -7.51 3.91 16.29
N LEU A 107 -8.15 2.77 16.52
CA LEU A 107 -7.53 1.46 16.32
C LEU A 107 -7.14 1.22 14.84
N LEU A 108 -8.04 1.47 13.89
CA LEU A 108 -7.76 1.34 12.45
C LEU A 108 -6.61 2.24 11.99
N ARG A 109 -6.54 3.48 12.50
CA ARG A 109 -5.38 4.34 12.22
C ARG A 109 -4.09 3.79 12.81
N LYS A 110 -4.12 3.21 14.01
CA LYS A 110 -2.95 2.56 14.60
C LYS A 110 -2.51 1.36 13.77
N LEU A 111 -3.46 0.52 13.31
CA LEU A 111 -3.19 -0.59 12.39
C LEU A 111 -2.59 -0.10 11.06
N ALA A 112 -3.09 1.02 10.52
CA ALA A 112 -2.58 1.61 9.29
C ALA A 112 -1.15 2.12 9.47
N LYS A 113 -0.88 2.85 10.57
CA LYS A 113 0.48 3.25 10.91
C LYS A 113 1.39 2.06 11.16
N ALA A 114 0.87 0.99 11.75
CA ALA A 114 1.58 -0.26 11.94
C ALA A 114 1.75 -1.08 10.66
N GLY A 115 1.33 -0.57 9.49
CA GLY A 115 1.47 -1.20 8.17
C GLY A 115 0.55 -2.40 7.90
N GLN A 116 -0.38 -2.71 8.82
CA GLN A 116 -1.24 -3.89 8.70
C GLN A 116 -2.42 -3.69 7.74
N ILE A 117 -2.83 -2.44 7.53
CA ILE A 117 -3.88 -2.02 6.59
C ILE A 117 -3.48 -0.69 5.96
N SER A 118 -4.18 -0.28 4.91
CA SER A 118 -3.93 1.02 4.26
C SER A 118 -5.18 1.88 4.24
N GLN A 119 -5.04 3.13 4.64
CA GLN A 119 -6.11 4.11 4.53
C GLN A 119 -6.18 4.65 3.09
N VAL A 120 -7.21 4.22 2.35
CA VAL A 120 -7.44 4.67 0.96
C VAL A 120 -8.06 6.06 0.95
N VAL A 121 -9.09 6.29 1.76
CA VAL A 121 -9.65 7.62 2.06
C VAL A 121 -10.10 7.69 3.52
N HIS A 122 -10.60 8.85 3.96
CA HIS A 122 -11.15 9.02 5.31
C HIS A 122 -12.16 7.90 5.62
N ASP A 123 -11.96 7.25 6.77
CA ASP A 123 -12.77 6.14 7.29
C ASP A 123 -12.91 4.88 6.42
N LEU A 124 -12.07 4.75 5.39
CA LEU A 124 -12.03 3.58 4.53
C LEU A 124 -10.63 2.99 4.47
N PHE A 125 -10.51 1.77 4.97
CA PHE A 125 -9.26 1.04 5.05
C PHE A 125 -9.33 -0.23 4.21
N TYR A 126 -8.20 -0.63 3.63
CA TYR A 126 -8.10 -1.85 2.83
C TYR A 126 -7.09 -2.80 3.46
N HIS A 127 -7.42 -4.09 3.39
CA HIS A 127 -6.47 -5.15 3.69
C HIS A 127 -5.36 -5.21 2.63
N PRO A 128 -4.11 -5.54 3.02
CA PRO A 128 -2.97 -5.75 2.15
C PRO A 128 -3.25 -6.61 0.91
N SER A 129 -3.94 -7.74 1.07
CA SER A 129 -4.23 -8.68 -0.03
C SER A 129 -5.08 -8.05 -1.13
N ALA A 130 -6.15 -7.34 -0.77
CA ALA A 130 -7.03 -6.68 -1.72
C ALA A 130 -6.30 -5.62 -2.56
N LEU A 131 -5.42 -4.83 -1.93
CA LEU A 131 -4.64 -3.83 -2.67
C LEU A 131 -3.59 -4.48 -3.57
N ALA A 132 -3.05 -5.65 -3.21
CA ALA A 132 -2.14 -6.40 -4.08
C ALA A 132 -2.81 -6.85 -5.37
N GLU A 133 -4.03 -7.36 -5.29
CA GLU A 133 -4.80 -7.73 -6.47
C GLU A 133 -5.15 -6.51 -7.33
N LEU A 134 -5.57 -5.40 -6.72
CA LEU A 134 -5.87 -4.14 -7.44
C LEU A 134 -4.60 -3.56 -8.10
N ALA A 135 -3.45 -3.63 -7.44
CA ALA A 135 -2.17 -3.19 -7.99
C ALA A 135 -1.77 -4.06 -9.20
N GLN A 136 -1.97 -5.38 -9.12
CA GLN A 136 -1.74 -6.28 -10.24
C GLN A 136 -2.68 -5.98 -11.41
N LEU A 137 -3.93 -5.63 -11.12
CA LEU A 137 -4.90 -5.23 -12.14
C LEU A 137 -4.46 -3.95 -12.86
N VAL A 138 -3.99 -2.93 -12.12
CA VAL A 138 -3.41 -1.71 -12.71
C VAL A 138 -2.25 -2.07 -13.62
N ARG A 139 -1.35 -2.98 -13.21
CA ARG A 139 -0.23 -3.42 -14.03
C ARG A 139 -0.69 -4.05 -15.35
N THR A 140 -1.61 -5.02 -15.27
CA THR A 140 -2.17 -5.68 -16.44
C THR A 140 -2.81 -4.69 -17.42
N LEU A 141 -3.51 -3.68 -16.90
CA LEU A 141 -4.13 -2.63 -17.72
C LEU A 141 -3.09 -1.72 -18.38
N ALA A 142 -2.02 -1.35 -17.66
CA ALA A 142 -0.94 -0.53 -18.21
C ALA A 142 -0.24 -1.28 -19.37
N GLU A 143 0.15 -2.54 -19.15
CA GLU A 143 0.78 -3.38 -20.18
C GLU A 143 -0.15 -3.62 -21.37
N LYS A 144 -1.46 -3.70 -21.14
CA LYS A 144 -2.45 -3.77 -22.22
C LYS A 144 -2.47 -2.48 -23.04
N ALA A 145 -2.54 -1.32 -22.39
CA ALA A 145 -2.50 -0.03 -23.08
C ALA A 145 -1.21 0.12 -23.91
N GLU A 146 -0.06 -0.33 -23.40
CA GLU A 146 1.20 -0.34 -24.15
C GLU A 146 1.11 -1.14 -25.44
N ARG A 147 0.56 -2.37 -25.37
CA ARG A 147 0.40 -3.23 -26.54
C ARG A 147 -0.61 -2.67 -27.54
N ASP A 148 -1.76 -2.21 -27.06
CA ASP A 148 -2.86 -1.75 -27.92
C ASP A 148 -2.48 -0.45 -28.67
N GLU A 149 -1.66 0.41 -28.05
CA GLU A 149 -1.24 1.70 -28.62
C GLU A 149 0.20 1.69 -29.20
N GLY A 150 0.92 0.56 -29.11
CA GLY A 150 2.30 0.44 -29.59
C GLY A 150 3.29 1.34 -28.85
N LEU A 151 3.07 1.56 -27.54
CA LEU A 151 3.90 2.46 -26.73
C LEU A 151 5.17 1.76 -26.23
N PRO A 152 6.23 2.53 -25.91
CA PRO A 152 7.40 1.98 -25.23
C PRO A 152 7.04 1.35 -23.88
N PRO A 153 7.77 0.31 -23.43
CA PRO A 153 7.56 -0.30 -22.11
C PRO A 153 7.56 0.73 -20.98
N GLY A 154 6.60 0.62 -20.06
CA GLY A 154 6.43 1.54 -18.93
C GLY A 154 5.71 2.84 -19.26
N SER A 155 5.14 2.98 -20.47
CA SER A 155 4.43 4.20 -20.91
C SER A 155 2.90 4.04 -20.91
N GLY A 156 2.37 2.87 -20.55
CA GLY A 156 0.93 2.60 -20.51
C GLY A 156 0.22 3.36 -19.40
N ALA A 157 -0.77 4.17 -19.77
CA ALA A 157 -1.58 4.93 -18.84
C ALA A 157 -2.91 4.23 -18.54
N VAL A 158 -3.21 3.98 -17.26
CA VAL A 158 -4.49 3.40 -16.84
C VAL A 158 -5.50 4.52 -16.59
N GLY A 159 -6.61 4.51 -17.34
CA GLY A 159 -7.74 5.42 -17.10
C GLY A 159 -8.72 4.89 -16.06
N ALA A 160 -9.41 5.79 -15.36
CA ALA A 160 -10.38 5.43 -14.33
C ALA A 160 -11.54 4.54 -14.84
N ALA A 161 -11.97 4.71 -16.10
CA ALA A 161 -13.01 3.87 -16.69
C ALA A 161 -12.55 2.42 -16.89
N ALA A 162 -11.38 2.22 -17.50
CA ALA A 162 -10.82 0.89 -17.71
C ALA A 162 -10.56 0.17 -16.37
N PHE A 163 -10.04 0.90 -15.37
CA PHE A 163 -9.83 0.34 -14.04
C PHE A 163 -11.13 -0.03 -13.34
N ARG A 164 -12.15 0.82 -13.40
CA ARG A 164 -13.50 0.54 -12.89
C ARG A 164 -14.06 -0.75 -13.51
N ASP A 165 -14.02 -0.86 -14.83
CA ASP A 165 -14.61 -1.98 -15.55
C ASP A 165 -13.89 -3.30 -15.23
N ALA A 166 -12.57 -3.25 -15.10
CA ALA A 166 -11.78 -4.43 -14.78
C ALA A 166 -11.85 -4.84 -13.29
N SER A 167 -12.06 -3.88 -12.37
CA SER A 167 -12.15 -4.15 -10.93
C SER A 167 -13.56 -4.45 -10.44
N GLY A 168 -14.59 -4.14 -11.23
CA GLY A 168 -15.99 -4.22 -10.81
C GLY A 168 -16.40 -3.13 -9.80
N LEU A 169 -15.52 -2.18 -9.49
CA LEU A 169 -15.78 -1.11 -8.55
C LEU A 169 -16.72 -0.06 -9.14
N GLY A 170 -17.41 0.70 -8.28
CA GLY A 170 -18.07 1.93 -8.71
C GLY A 170 -17.07 3.04 -9.08
N ARG A 171 -17.47 3.97 -9.95
CA ARG A 171 -16.60 5.08 -10.44
C ARG A 171 -15.88 5.82 -9.31
N LYS A 172 -16.60 6.19 -8.25
CA LYS A 172 -16.04 6.90 -7.10
C LYS A 172 -14.92 6.08 -6.43
N ARG A 173 -15.16 4.78 -6.20
CA ARG A 173 -14.18 3.92 -5.52
C ARG A 173 -12.96 3.64 -6.38
N ALA A 174 -13.16 3.41 -7.67
CA ALA A 174 -12.07 3.23 -8.64
C ALA A 174 -11.11 4.43 -8.63
N ILE A 175 -11.63 5.66 -8.65
CA ILE A 175 -10.82 6.89 -8.56
C ILE A 175 -10.06 6.94 -7.24
N GLN A 176 -10.73 6.70 -6.10
CA GLN A 176 -10.11 6.75 -4.78
C GLN A 176 -8.92 5.76 -4.65
N VAL A 177 -9.05 4.57 -5.22
CA VAL A 177 -7.98 3.57 -5.23
C VAL A 177 -6.81 4.01 -6.12
N LEU A 178 -7.08 4.55 -7.32
CA LEU A 178 -6.03 5.09 -8.18
C LEU A 178 -5.30 6.28 -7.55
N GLU A 179 -6.03 7.19 -6.90
CA GLU A 179 -5.45 8.30 -6.14
C GLU A 179 -4.63 7.82 -4.93
N PHE A 180 -5.05 6.72 -4.30
CA PHE A 180 -4.24 6.06 -3.27
C PHE A 180 -2.93 5.52 -3.86
N PHE A 181 -2.97 4.83 -5.00
CA PHE A 181 -1.77 4.34 -5.69
C PHE A 181 -0.82 5.47 -6.11
N ASP A 182 -1.35 6.61 -6.54
CA ASP A 182 -0.54 7.80 -6.81
C ASP A 182 0.13 8.32 -5.53
N ARG A 183 -0.63 8.41 -4.43
CA ARG A 183 -0.15 8.93 -3.14
C ARG A 183 0.97 8.07 -2.54
N VAL A 184 0.85 6.75 -2.60
CA VAL A 184 1.88 5.82 -2.12
C VAL A 184 3.01 5.59 -3.13
N GLY A 185 2.90 6.21 -4.32
CA GLY A 185 3.92 6.19 -5.35
C GLY A 185 3.98 4.88 -6.16
N TYR A 186 2.93 4.07 -6.15
CA TYR A 186 2.84 2.93 -7.07
C TYR A 186 2.61 3.41 -8.52
N THR A 187 1.71 4.37 -8.67
CA THR A 187 1.46 5.07 -9.93
C THR A 187 1.87 6.54 -9.82
N ARG A 188 1.84 7.23 -10.95
CA ARG A 188 1.85 8.68 -11.04
C ARG A 188 0.78 9.11 -12.03
N ARG A 189 0.06 10.18 -11.71
CA ARG A 189 -0.93 10.77 -12.61
C ARG A 189 -0.24 11.54 -13.75
N VAL A 190 -0.67 11.29 -14.98
CA VAL A 190 -0.27 12.03 -16.20
C VAL A 190 -1.52 12.32 -17.00
N GLY A 191 -1.91 13.60 -17.07
CA GLY A 191 -3.20 14.00 -17.65
C GLY A 191 -4.37 13.30 -16.95
N ASN A 192 -5.10 12.49 -17.72
CA ASN A 192 -6.27 11.73 -17.25
C ASN A 192 -5.97 10.26 -16.91
N GLY A 193 -4.71 9.83 -17.01
CA GLY A 193 -4.30 8.44 -16.75
C GLY A 193 -3.29 8.32 -15.61
N HIS A 194 -3.10 7.08 -15.17
CA HIS A 194 -2.16 6.70 -14.11
C HIS A 194 -1.11 5.77 -14.70
N LEU A 195 0.15 6.21 -14.73
CA LEU A 195 1.27 5.40 -15.23
C LEU A 195 1.93 4.70 -14.05
N LEU A 196 2.33 3.45 -14.23
CA LEU A 196 3.23 2.79 -13.28
C LEU A 196 4.53 3.57 -13.16
N ARG A 197 5.10 3.62 -11.95
CA ARG A 197 6.48 4.08 -11.82
C ARG A 197 7.45 3.03 -12.41
N PRO A 198 8.60 3.46 -12.94
CA PRO A 198 9.67 2.53 -13.31
C PRO A 198 9.97 1.59 -12.14
N GLN A 199 10.03 0.29 -12.43
CA GLN A 199 10.26 -0.75 -11.42
C GLN A 199 9.31 -0.63 -10.21
N ALA A 200 8.05 -0.22 -10.43
CA ALA A 200 7.04 -0.15 -9.38
C ALA A 200 6.85 -1.53 -8.75
N LEU A 201 7.51 -1.77 -7.62
CA LEU A 201 7.27 -2.93 -6.79
C LEU A 201 6.07 -2.63 -5.94
N TRP A 202 4.99 -3.35 -6.17
CA TRP A 202 3.96 -3.44 -5.14
C TRP A 202 4.47 -4.41 -4.10
N SER A 203 5.15 -3.88 -3.08
CA SER A 203 5.74 -4.66 -1.98
C SER A 203 4.65 -5.17 -1.03
N TYR A 204 3.75 -6.01 -1.54
CA TYR A 204 2.77 -6.78 -0.81
C TYR A 204 2.87 -8.24 -1.23
N THR A 205 4.08 -8.79 -1.20
CA THR A 205 4.24 -10.24 -1.25
C THR A 205 3.98 -10.74 0.15
N THR A 206 2.78 -11.29 0.37
CA THR A 206 2.56 -12.34 1.37
C THR A 206 3.71 -13.31 1.20
N ALA A 207 4.45 -13.59 2.28
CA ALA A 207 5.63 -14.45 2.31
C ALA A 207 5.62 -15.47 1.17
N LEU A 208 6.69 -15.47 0.35
CA LEU A 208 6.91 -16.55 -0.61
C LEU A 208 6.68 -17.88 0.15
N PRO A 209 5.83 -18.80 -0.35
CA PRO A 209 5.72 -20.11 0.28
C PRO A 209 7.13 -20.70 0.30
N ASN A 210 7.59 -21.07 1.50
CA ASN A 210 8.83 -21.80 1.66
C ASN A 210 8.80 -23.01 0.71
N SER A 211 9.90 -23.14 -0.03
CA SER A 211 10.31 -24.26 -0.89
C SER A 211 9.78 -25.62 -0.46
#